data_AF-A0A2U1URN1-F1
#
_entry.id   AF-A0A2U1URN1-F1
#
_cell.length_a   1.000
_cell.length_b   1.000
_cell.length_c   1.000
_cell.angle_alpha   90.00
_cell.angle_beta   90.00
_cell.angle_gamma   90.00
#
_symmetry.space_group_name_H-M   'P 1'
#
loop_
_entity.id
_entity.type
_entity.pdbx_description
1 polymer ?
#
loop_
_entity_poly.entity_id
_entity_poly.type
_entity_poly.pdbx_seq_one_letter_code
_entity_poly.pdbx_strand_id
1 'polypeptide(L)'
;MANEIKDKLIAVVASLHEQGMTPEQALEHILQAWGGSAQDISLISVITPGMIADVLHSVYQDAISARQVAIILQQLGYDRQAIADTLRGLFPELARASGGAAGT
;
A
#
# COMPACT_ATOMS: atom_id res chain seq x y z
N MET A 1 16.97 9.76 -5.13
CA MET A 1 16.81 8.29 -5.10
C MET A 1 15.48 7.81 -4.51
N ALA A 2 15.26 7.72 -3.19
CA ALA A 2 14.02 7.14 -2.63
C ALA A 2 12.75 7.89 -3.07
N ASN A 3 12.82 9.22 -3.16
CA ASN A 3 11.71 10.05 -3.62
C ASN A 3 11.41 9.89 -5.11
N GLU A 4 12.41 9.62 -5.96
CA GLU A 4 12.21 9.43 -7.40
C GLU A 4 11.58 8.08 -7.73
N ILE A 5 11.95 7.04 -6.97
CA ILE A 5 11.31 5.72 -7.08
C ILE A 5 9.85 5.83 -6.66
N LYS A 6 9.57 6.57 -5.59
CA LYS A 6 8.20 6.89 -5.16
C LYS A 6 7.42 7.61 -6.27
N ASP A 7 7.97 8.66 -6.84
CA ASP A 7 7.31 9.46 -7.89
C ASP A 7 6.99 8.61 -9.13
N LYS A 8 7.94 7.76 -9.56
CA LYS A 8 7.73 6.81 -10.65
C LYS A 8 6.65 5.78 -10.31
N LEU A 9 6.64 5.24 -9.10
CA LEU A 9 5.60 4.31 -8.65
C LEU A 9 4.23 5.00 -8.67
N ILE A 10 4.12 6.22 -8.17
CA ILE A 10 2.88 7.02 -8.23
C ILE A 10 2.43 7.19 -9.68
N ALA A 11 3.34 7.57 -10.58
CA ALA A 11 3.00 7.76 -12.00
C ALA A 11 2.53 6.45 -12.67
N VAL A 12 3.16 5.32 -12.36
CA VAL A 12 2.77 4.01 -12.90
C VAL A 12 1.44 3.56 -12.31
N VAL A 13 1.25 3.63 -10.99
CA VAL A 13 -0.01 3.28 -10.33
C VAL A 13 -1.15 4.19 -10.80
N ALA A 14 -0.91 5.49 -10.99
CA ALA A 14 -1.88 6.41 -11.56
C ALA A 14 -2.26 6.03 -13.00
N SER A 15 -1.28 5.67 -13.83
CA SER A 15 -1.54 5.18 -15.18
C SER A 15 -2.34 3.88 -15.21
N LEU A 16 -2.15 2.99 -14.22
CA LEU A 16 -2.90 1.73 -14.09
C LEU A 16 -4.31 2.00 -13.55
N HIS A 17 -4.47 2.95 -12.64
CA HIS A 17 -5.77 3.40 -12.15
C HIS A 17 -6.62 4.02 -13.28
N GLU A 18 -6.02 4.85 -14.14
CA GLU A 18 -6.68 5.40 -15.34
C GLU A 18 -7.13 4.31 -16.34
N GLN A 19 -6.48 3.14 -16.31
CA GLN A 19 -6.90 1.95 -17.08
C GLN A 19 -8.04 1.17 -16.40
N GLY A 20 -8.55 1.65 -15.27
CA GLY A 20 -9.62 1.00 -14.49
C GLY A 20 -9.13 -0.15 -13.63
N MET A 21 -7.82 -0.28 -13.38
CA MET A 21 -7.30 -1.34 -12.52
C MET A 21 -7.56 -1.06 -11.05
N THR A 22 -7.75 -2.13 -10.29
CA THR A 22 -7.80 -2.07 -8.84
C THR A 22 -6.40 -1.87 -8.25
N PRO A 23 -6.28 -1.34 -7.03
CA PRO A 23 -4.98 -1.18 -6.36
C PRO A 23 -4.20 -2.49 -6.23
N GLU A 24 -4.90 -3.61 -6.04
CA GLU A 24 -4.32 -4.97 -6.05
C GLU A 24 -3.70 -5.31 -7.40
N GLN A 25 -4.45 -5.14 -8.49
CA GLN A 25 -3.96 -5.43 -9.84
C GLN A 25 -2.84 -4.50 -10.26
N ALA A 26 -2.98 -3.20 -9.98
CA ALA A 26 -1.93 -2.23 -10.28
C ALA A 26 -0.62 -2.60 -9.59
N LEU A 27 -0.72 -3.06 -8.34
CA LEU A 27 0.46 -3.52 -7.62
C LEU A 27 1.03 -4.79 -8.23
N GLU A 28 0.22 -5.83 -8.46
CA GLU A 28 0.67 -7.06 -9.11
C GLU A 28 1.37 -6.78 -10.45
N HIS A 29 0.84 -5.88 -11.27
CA HIS A 29 1.46 -5.43 -12.52
C HIS A 29 2.83 -4.80 -12.30
N ILE A 30 2.99 -3.99 -11.25
CA ILE A 30 4.29 -3.44 -10.86
C ILE A 30 5.24 -4.56 -10.44
N LEU A 31 4.80 -5.52 -9.62
CA LEU A 31 5.64 -6.64 -9.19
C LEU A 31 6.09 -7.50 -10.38
N GLN A 32 5.18 -7.75 -11.32
CA GLN A 32 5.46 -8.49 -12.55
C GLN A 32 6.45 -7.72 -13.42
N ALA A 33 6.25 -6.42 -13.60
CA ALA A 33 7.17 -5.55 -14.36
C ALA A 33 8.56 -5.44 -13.73
N TRP A 34 8.67 -5.65 -12.42
CA TRP A 34 9.93 -5.54 -11.66
C TRP A 34 10.71 -6.86 -11.56
N GLY A 35 10.16 -8.00 -12.02
CA GLY A 35 10.95 -9.23 -12.16
C GLY A 35 10.44 -10.49 -11.44
N GLY A 36 9.15 -10.58 -11.12
CA GLY A 36 8.48 -11.88 -11.26
C GLY A 36 8.17 -12.72 -10.03
N SER A 37 8.25 -12.22 -8.79
CA SER A 37 7.52 -12.81 -7.66
C SER A 37 7.54 -11.87 -6.45
N ALA A 38 6.43 -11.82 -5.69
CA ALA A 38 6.34 -11.06 -4.44
C ALA A 38 7.46 -11.41 -3.42
N GLN A 39 8.06 -12.61 -3.57
CA GLN A 39 9.17 -13.11 -2.77
C GLN A 39 10.51 -12.43 -3.08
N ASP A 40 10.74 -11.96 -4.32
CA ASP A 40 11.98 -11.27 -4.71
C ASP A 40 11.99 -9.80 -4.24
N ILE A 41 10.81 -9.24 -3.94
CA ILE A 41 10.65 -7.88 -3.41
C ILE A 41 11.25 -7.76 -2.01
N SER A 42 11.29 -8.84 -1.24
CA SER A 42 12.01 -8.86 0.05
C SER A 42 13.52 -8.59 -0.11
N LEU A 43 14.10 -8.82 -1.30
CA LEU A 43 15.50 -8.47 -1.61
C LEU A 43 15.66 -7.00 -2.02
N ILE A 44 14.58 -6.37 -2.52
CA ILE A 44 14.54 -4.92 -2.74
C ILE A 44 14.23 -4.25 -1.41
N SER A 45 15.25 -4.17 -0.55
CA SER A 45 15.26 -3.55 0.80
C SER A 45 14.74 -2.09 0.87
N VAL A 46 14.28 -1.52 -0.25
CA VAL A 46 13.73 -0.17 -0.39
C VAL A 46 12.19 -0.11 -0.32
N ILE A 47 11.47 -1.20 -0.65
CA ILE A 47 10.00 -1.20 -0.70
C ILE A 47 9.45 -1.55 0.68
N THR A 48 9.19 -0.53 1.48
CA THR A 48 8.53 -0.66 2.78
C THR A 48 7.00 -0.70 2.62
N PRO A 49 6.27 -1.36 3.55
CA PRO A 49 4.82 -1.38 3.52
C PRO A 49 4.22 0.04 3.55
N GLY A 50 4.87 0.96 4.28
CA GLY A 50 4.52 2.38 4.30
C GLY A 50 4.61 3.05 2.92
N MET A 51 5.62 2.72 2.13
CA MET A 51 5.79 3.29 0.80
C MET A 51 4.70 2.81 -0.17
N ILE A 52 4.39 1.51 -0.18
CA ILE A 52 3.31 0.95 -1.00
C ILE A 52 1.97 1.58 -0.61
N ALA A 53 1.69 1.63 0.68
CA ALA A 53 0.44 2.15 1.19
C ALA A 53 0.30 3.66 0.91
N ASP A 54 1.37 4.43 0.99
CA ASP A 54 1.38 5.86 0.65
C ASP A 54 1.16 6.10 -0.86
N VAL A 55 1.81 5.32 -1.73
CA VAL A 55 1.59 5.38 -3.19
C VAL A 55 0.13 5.07 -3.54
N LEU A 56 -0.40 3.97 -2.98
CA LEU A 56 -1.78 3.56 -3.22
C LEU A 56 -2.76 4.60 -2.68
N HIS A 57 -2.54 5.11 -1.46
CA HIS A 57 -3.37 6.15 -0.88
C HIS A 57 -3.27 7.47 -1.67
N SER A 58 -2.12 7.81 -2.24
CA SER A 58 -1.94 9.01 -3.05
C SER A 58 -2.70 8.92 -4.39
N VAL A 59 -2.72 7.74 -5.03
CA VAL A 59 -3.38 7.56 -6.32
C VAL A 59 -4.88 7.32 -6.18
N TYR A 60 -5.26 6.40 -5.29
CA TYR A 60 -6.65 5.97 -5.16
C TYR A 60 -7.43 6.82 -4.17
N GLN A 61 -6.75 7.56 -3.27
CA GLN A 61 -7.32 8.44 -2.24
C GLN A 61 -8.59 7.85 -1.60
N ASP A 62 -9.77 8.31 -2.02
CA ASP A 62 -11.09 7.92 -1.49
C ASP A 62 -11.53 6.50 -1.89
N ALA A 63 -11.02 5.99 -3.01
CA ALA A 63 -11.38 4.66 -3.53
C ALA A 63 -10.68 3.51 -2.78
N ILE A 64 -9.65 3.79 -1.98
CA ILE A 64 -8.90 2.75 -1.25
C ILE A 64 -9.14 2.83 0.25
N SER A 65 -9.67 1.74 0.82
CA SER A 65 -9.87 1.62 2.25
C SER A 65 -8.64 1.04 2.96
N ALA A 66 -8.45 1.41 4.24
CA ALA A 66 -7.42 0.82 5.10
C ALA A 66 -7.45 -0.72 5.11
N ARG A 67 -8.63 -1.32 5.03
CA ARG A 67 -8.79 -2.78 4.92
C ARG A 67 -8.20 -3.32 3.62
N GLN A 68 -8.40 -2.65 2.49
CA GLN A 68 -7.81 -3.06 1.21
C GLN A 68 -6.29 -2.94 1.26
N VAL A 69 -5.76 -1.83 1.79
CA VAL A 69 -4.31 -1.67 2.01
C VAL A 69 -3.76 -2.82 2.86
N ALA A 70 -4.45 -3.18 3.96
CA ALA A 70 -4.05 -4.29 4.82
C ALA A 70 -3.98 -5.63 4.08
N ILE A 71 -5.00 -5.91 3.26
CA ILE A 71 -5.11 -7.14 2.47
C ILE A 71 -3.98 -7.20 1.43
N ILE A 72 -3.74 -6.10 0.71
CA ILE A 72 -2.66 -5.99 -0.27
C ILE A 72 -1.31 -6.26 0.39
N LEU A 73 -1.02 -5.58 1.51
CA LEU A 73 0.25 -5.76 2.21
C LEU A 73 0.41 -7.18 2.76
N GLN A 74 -0.67 -7.82 3.18
CA GLN A 74 -0.65 -9.22 3.62
C GLN A 74 -0.36 -10.17 2.46
N GLN A 75 -0.96 -9.95 1.28
CA GLN A 75 -0.71 -10.76 0.08
C GLN A 75 0.75 -10.66 -0.40
N LEU A 76 1.40 -9.52 -0.16
CA LEU A 76 2.82 -9.31 -0.44
C LEU A 76 3.76 -10.04 0.55
N GLY A 77 3.22 -10.59 1.65
CA GLY A 77 4.00 -11.26 2.68
C GLY A 77 4.62 -10.31 3.71
N TYR A 78 4.14 -9.06 3.81
CA TYR A 78 4.58 -8.17 4.88
C TYR A 78 4.08 -8.63 6.26
N ASP A 79 4.88 -8.34 7.27
CA ASP A 79 4.56 -8.71 8.64
C ASP A 79 3.34 -7.94 9.16
N ARG A 80 2.43 -8.63 9.87
CA ARG A 80 1.21 -8.02 10.42
C ARG A 80 1.51 -6.81 11.29
N GLN A 81 2.64 -6.80 12.00
CA GLN A 81 3.03 -5.67 12.84
C GLN A 81 3.39 -4.43 12.00
N ALA A 82 4.13 -4.62 10.90
CA ALA A 82 4.49 -3.55 9.97
C ALA A 82 3.26 -3.01 9.21
N ILE A 83 2.31 -3.89 8.88
CA ILE A 83 1.02 -3.53 8.29
C ILE A 83 0.21 -2.66 9.28
N ALA A 84 0.07 -3.10 10.53
CA ALA A 84 -0.68 -2.37 11.54
C ALA A 84 -0.08 -0.98 11.82
N ASP A 85 1.25 -0.88 11.86
CA ASP A 85 1.97 0.39 12.02
C ASP A 85 1.72 1.34 10.84
N THR A 86 1.83 0.82 9.62
CA THR A 86 1.54 1.55 8.37
C THR A 86 0.11 2.07 8.33
N LEU A 87 -0.87 1.22 8.65
CA LEU A 87 -2.28 1.59 8.67
C LEU A 87 -2.58 2.63 9.74
N ARG A 88 -1.95 2.54 10.92
CA ARG A 88 -2.10 3.53 11.99
C ARG A 88 -1.54 4.90 11.57
N GLY A 89 -0.46 4.92 10.79
CA GLY A 89 0.13 6.14 10.24
C GLY A 89 -0.72 6.80 9.15
N LEU A 90 -1.25 6.01 8.20
CA LEU A 90 -2.05 6.54 7.08
C LEU A 90 -3.50 6.82 7.44
N PHE A 91 -4.08 5.99 8.31
CA PHE A 91 -5.47 6.07 8.72
C PHE A 91 -5.59 6.20 10.25
N PRO A 92 -5.24 7.37 10.81
CA PRO A 92 -5.36 7.61 12.25
C PRO A 92 -6.81 7.49 12.75
N GLU A 93 -7.79 7.66 11.87
CA GLU A 93 -9.21 7.46 12.16
C GLU A 93 -9.56 6.00 12.51
N LEU A 94 -8.91 4.99 11.90
CA LEU A 94 -9.09 3.59 12.30
C LEU A 94 -8.46 3.30 13.66
N ALA A 95 -7.35 3.97 13.97
CA ALA A 95 -6.75 3.89 15.30
C ALA A 95 -7.68 4.50 16.37
N ARG A 96 -8.43 5.56 16.03
CA ARG A 96 -9.45 6.16 16.90
C ARG A 96 -10.72 5.31 17.00
N ALA A 97 -11.16 4.66 15.92
CA ALA A 97 -12.35 3.81 15.92
C ALA A 97 -12.21 2.58 16.83
N SER A 98 -10.99 2.05 17.01
CA SER A 98 -10.71 0.98 17.97
C SER A 98 -10.65 1.46 19.44
N GLY A 99 -10.47 2.76 19.66
CA GLY A 99 -10.45 3.39 21.00
C GLY A 99 -11.73 4.13 21.38
N GLY A 100 -12.74 4.16 20.49
CA GLY A 100 -13.97 4.93 20.62
C GLY A 100 -15.18 4.08 21.02
N ALA A 101 -15.00 3.12 21.92
CA ALA A 101 -16.09 2.42 22.60
C ALA A 101 -15.89 2.49 24.12
N ALA A 102 -15.67 3.70 24.64
CA ALA A 102 -15.81 4.06 26.04
C ALA A 102 -16.04 5.58 26.09
N GLY A 103 -17.13 6.14 26.59
CA GLY A 103 -18.35 5.60 27.17
C GLY A 103 -19.40 6.72 27.15
N THR A 104 -20.64 6.33 27.40
CA THR A 104 -21.77 7.19 27.78
C THR A 104 -21.48 8.04 29.01
#